data_AF-A0A0U5C3J5-F1
#
_entry.id   AF-A0A0U5C3J5-F1
#
_cell.length_a   1.000
_cell.length_b   1.000
_cell.length_c   1.000
_cell.angle_alpha   90.00
_cell.angle_beta   90.00
_cell.angle_gamma   90.00
#
_symmetry.space_group_name_H-M   'P 1'
#
loop_
_entity.id
_entity.type
_entity.pdbx_description
1 polymer ?
#
loop_
_entity_poly.entity_id
_entity_poly.type
_entity_poly.pdbx_seq_one_letter_code
_entity_poly.pdbx_strand_id
1 'polypeptide(L)'
;MDKAKEALDKANLPPCIKGRRCFCYWPKFSPPVPDLHYHPDLRYPEIPEPGTPLEETDSALVFFFNQWRLFWEFPKPPIGVPPPDDPYYMLVSDPRIKISDRTSVRGRQPEGRYRVKIVIPAPYAEAMILLTLRDLRAKVGVNQWHNELSYLLDRTHVLGLNLEVDDIREPYRGFARRFGSEEYSEAQNDYLGYGYQYKLWLDLKRRNQLPPAEEPEHKERRSLFSLKKSSKEAQDSLHGI
;
A
#
# COMPACT_ATOMS: atom_id res chain seq x y z
N MET A 1 -8.80 2.69 15.61
CA MET A 1 -7.56 3.48 15.56
C MET A 1 -7.22 4.06 16.92
N ASP A 2 -8.17 4.63 17.65
CA ASP A 2 -7.93 5.30 18.95
C ASP A 2 -7.15 4.47 19.97
N LYS A 3 -7.51 3.19 20.17
CA LYS A 3 -6.77 2.29 21.07
C LYS A 3 -5.31 2.07 20.65
N ALA A 4 -5.03 2.03 19.34
CA ALA A 4 -3.68 1.87 18.84
C ALA A 4 -2.86 3.15 19.05
N LYS A 5 -3.48 4.31 18.82
CA LYS A 5 -2.89 5.62 19.17
C LYS A 5 -2.57 5.70 20.65
N GLU A 6 -3.52 5.38 21.52
CA GLU A 6 -3.33 5.37 22.98
C GLU A 6 -2.16 4.46 23.40
N ALA A 7 -2.03 3.28 22.78
CA ALA A 7 -0.93 2.36 23.06
C ALA A 7 0.44 2.93 22.64
N LEU A 8 0.51 3.61 21.49
CA LEU A 8 1.74 4.26 21.02
C LEU A 8 2.10 5.48 21.86
N ASP A 9 1.12 6.30 22.24
CA ASP A 9 1.30 7.43 23.13
C ASP A 9 1.87 6.97 24.49
N LYS A 10 1.32 5.89 25.06
CA LYS A 10 1.84 5.27 26.30
C LYS A 10 3.25 4.70 26.16
N ALA A 11 3.65 4.32 24.94
CA ALA A 11 5.00 3.85 24.63
C ALA A 11 5.98 5.01 24.34
N ASN A 12 5.58 6.26 24.56
CA ASN A 12 6.34 7.47 24.21
C ASN A 12 6.71 7.55 22.72
N LEU A 13 5.83 7.03 21.86
CA LEU A 13 5.92 7.14 20.41
C LEU A 13 4.89 8.17 19.91
N PRO A 14 5.23 9.47 19.91
CA PRO A 14 4.28 10.49 19.52
C PRO A 14 3.93 10.39 18.03
N PRO A 15 2.73 10.83 17.64
CA PRO A 15 2.38 10.95 16.22
C PRO A 15 3.33 11.93 15.54
N CYS A 16 3.47 11.79 14.22
CA CYS A 16 4.32 12.70 13.45
C CYS A 16 3.92 14.18 13.62
N ILE A 17 4.87 14.98 14.09
CA ILE A 17 4.68 16.41 14.35
C ILE A 17 4.70 17.28 13.08
N LYS A 18 5.19 16.74 11.96
CA LYS A 18 5.28 17.49 10.68
C LYS A 18 3.96 17.52 9.92
N GLY A 19 3.00 16.67 10.29
CA GLY A 19 1.72 16.56 9.60
C GLY A 19 1.93 16.40 8.09
N ARG A 20 1.21 17.18 7.29
CA ARG A 20 1.26 17.14 5.81
C ARG A 20 2.61 17.52 5.17
N ARG A 21 3.56 18.07 5.95
CA ARG A 21 4.93 18.36 5.48
C ARG A 21 5.88 17.16 5.61
N CYS A 22 5.45 16.11 6.30
CA CYS A 22 6.23 14.89 6.43
C CYS A 22 6.53 14.29 5.05
N PHE A 23 7.74 13.74 4.91
CA PHE A 23 8.20 13.02 3.73
C PHE A 23 7.27 11.88 3.30
N CYS A 24 6.50 11.28 4.22
CA CYS A 24 5.51 10.24 3.88
C CYS A 24 4.42 10.73 2.91
N TYR A 25 4.18 12.05 2.83
CA TYR A 25 3.25 12.68 1.90
C TYR A 25 3.94 13.29 0.67
N TRP A 26 5.20 12.94 0.43
CA TRP A 26 5.93 13.41 -0.75
C TRP A 26 5.28 12.83 -2.00
N PRO A 27 4.83 13.64 -2.99
CA PRO A 27 4.08 13.11 -4.13
C PRO A 27 4.88 12.17 -5.06
N LYS A 28 6.21 12.10 -4.89
CA LYS A 28 7.03 11.07 -5.57
C LYS A 28 6.90 9.70 -4.89
N PHE A 29 6.63 9.70 -3.59
CA PHE A 29 6.24 8.52 -2.84
C PHE A 29 4.78 8.23 -3.23
N SER A 30 4.51 7.05 -3.80
CA SER A 30 3.18 6.67 -4.28
C SER A 30 2.36 5.76 -3.34
N PRO A 31 2.62 5.63 -2.01
CA PRO A 31 1.78 4.78 -1.19
C PRO A 31 0.38 5.39 -1.01
N PRO A 32 -0.60 4.58 -0.57
CA PRO A 32 -1.83 5.13 0.01
C PRO A 32 -1.52 6.12 1.13
N VAL A 33 -2.33 7.16 1.23
CA VAL A 33 -2.22 8.19 2.28
C VAL A 33 -2.68 7.57 3.61
N PRO A 34 -1.80 7.44 4.63
CA PRO A 34 -2.19 6.86 5.91
C PRO A 34 -3.15 7.77 6.68
N ASP A 35 -4.07 7.18 7.46
CA ASP A 35 -4.92 7.93 8.39
C ASP A 35 -4.10 8.46 9.58
N LEU A 36 -3.10 7.68 10.03
CA LEU A 36 -2.10 8.10 11.01
C LEU A 36 -0.74 7.50 10.64
N HIS A 37 0.34 8.22 10.93
CA HIS A 37 1.69 7.68 10.78
C HIS A 37 2.61 8.13 11.92
N TYR A 38 3.59 7.28 12.21
CA TYR A 38 4.53 7.45 13.32
C TYR A 38 5.95 7.16 12.83
N HIS A 39 6.91 7.82 13.47
CA HIS A 39 8.34 7.64 13.26
C HIS A 39 8.95 7.10 14.56
N PRO A 40 9.10 5.75 14.70
CA PRO A 40 9.59 5.17 15.95
C PRO A 40 11.02 5.57 16.31
N ASP A 41 11.80 6.01 15.32
CA ASP A 41 13.16 6.53 15.51
C ASP A 41 13.20 8.03 15.85
N LEU A 42 12.03 8.66 16.00
CA LEU A 42 11.85 10.08 16.29
C LEU A 42 12.51 11.01 15.25
N ARG A 43 12.82 10.50 14.05
CA ARG A 43 13.27 11.32 12.91
C ARG A 43 12.06 11.69 12.08
N TYR A 44 11.84 12.98 11.87
CA TYR A 44 10.68 13.49 11.13
C TYR A 44 11.12 14.20 9.84
N PRO A 45 11.56 13.46 8.81
CA PRO A 45 11.99 14.06 7.56
C PRO A 45 10.83 14.84 6.93
N GLU A 46 11.15 16.02 6.40
CA GLU A 46 10.21 16.84 5.65
C GLU A 46 10.37 16.58 4.14
N ILE A 47 9.35 16.95 3.38
CA ILE A 47 9.43 16.96 1.92
C ILE A 47 10.57 17.89 1.49
N PRO A 48 11.57 17.40 0.73
CA PRO A 48 12.67 18.23 0.26
C PRO A 48 12.16 19.34 -0.67
N GLU A 49 12.84 20.48 -0.65
CA GLU A 49 12.57 21.55 -1.61
C GLU A 49 12.95 21.11 -3.03
N PRO A 50 12.31 21.66 -4.08
CA PRO A 50 12.69 21.34 -5.45
C PRO A 50 14.18 21.66 -5.69
N GLY A 51 14.95 20.66 -6.09
CA GLY A 51 16.38 20.82 -6.41
C GLY A 51 17.35 20.50 -5.26
N THR A 52 16.86 20.24 -4.04
CA THR A 52 17.72 19.72 -2.97
C THR A 52 17.97 18.23 -3.16
N PRO A 53 19.22 17.74 -3.04
CA PRO A 53 19.51 16.31 -3.01
C PRO A 53 18.69 15.62 -1.92
N LEU A 54 18.27 14.39 -2.21
CA LEU A 54 17.68 13.51 -1.20
C LEU A 54 18.78 13.10 -0.22
N GLU A 55 18.78 13.67 0.98
CA GLU A 55 19.46 13.03 2.11
C GLU A 55 18.76 11.70 2.43
N GLU A 56 19.46 10.75 3.05
CA GLU A 56 18.89 9.46 3.46
C GLU A 56 17.69 9.68 4.39
N THR A 57 16.48 9.60 3.82
CA THR A 57 15.20 9.72 4.52
C THR A 57 14.75 8.39 5.09
N ASP A 58 15.68 7.46 5.35
CA ASP A 58 15.42 6.10 5.84
C ASP A 58 14.98 6.14 7.30
N SER A 59 13.80 6.70 7.55
CA SER A 59 13.12 6.62 8.84
C SER A 59 12.22 5.40 8.85
N ALA A 60 12.25 4.66 9.96
CA ALA A 60 11.28 3.60 10.18
C ALA A 60 9.88 4.24 10.28
N LEU A 61 8.92 3.72 9.51
CA LEU A 61 7.56 4.25 9.45
C LEU A 61 6.56 3.19 9.89
N VAL A 62 5.63 3.61 10.75
CA VAL A 62 4.44 2.82 11.08
C VAL A 62 3.23 3.56 10.56
N PHE A 63 2.51 2.93 9.64
CA PHE A 63 1.30 3.47 9.03
C PHE A 63 0.06 2.78 9.59
N PHE A 64 -0.95 3.58 9.91
CA PHE A 64 -2.29 3.12 10.22
C PHE A 64 -3.22 3.50 9.09
N PHE A 65 -3.97 2.52 8.63
CA PHE A 65 -5.01 2.66 7.63
C PHE A 65 -6.34 2.21 8.21
N ASN A 66 -7.41 2.86 7.80
CA ASN A 66 -8.77 2.40 8.00
C ASN A 66 -8.99 1.15 7.15
N GLN A 67 -9.37 0.04 7.80
CA GLN A 67 -9.62 -1.23 7.13
C GLN A 67 -10.62 -1.07 5.98
N TRP A 68 -11.70 -0.30 6.17
CA TRP A 68 -12.73 -0.13 5.14
C TRP A 68 -12.23 0.61 3.89
N ARG A 69 -11.10 1.31 3.97
CA ARG A 69 -10.48 1.94 2.81
C ARG A 69 -9.72 0.92 1.96
N LEU A 70 -8.91 0.06 2.59
CA LEU A 70 -7.98 -0.82 1.85
C LEU A 70 -8.45 -2.28 1.72
N PHE A 71 -9.24 -2.76 2.67
CA PHE A 71 -9.64 -4.16 2.81
C PHE A 71 -11.14 -4.24 3.16
N TRP A 72 -12.00 -3.59 2.37
CA TRP A 72 -13.45 -3.49 2.67
C TRP A 72 -14.19 -4.83 2.65
N GLU A 73 -13.65 -5.86 1.98
CA GLU A 73 -14.24 -7.20 1.96
C GLU A 73 -13.76 -8.09 3.11
N PHE A 74 -12.78 -7.62 3.89
CA PHE A 74 -12.15 -8.46 4.91
C PHE A 74 -12.92 -8.42 6.23
N PRO A 75 -12.97 -9.54 6.97
CA PRO A 75 -13.48 -9.53 8.33
C PRO A 75 -12.55 -8.70 9.23
N LYS A 76 -13.04 -8.25 10.38
CA LYS A 76 -12.16 -7.63 11.38
C LYS A 76 -11.12 -8.66 11.83
N PRO A 77 -9.83 -8.28 12.00
CA PRO A 77 -8.85 -9.18 12.57
C PRO A 77 -9.32 -9.73 13.93
N PRO A 78 -9.21 -11.04 14.19
CA PRO A 78 -9.69 -11.64 15.43
C PRO A 78 -8.93 -11.08 16.63
N ILE A 79 -9.56 -11.03 17.81
CA ILE A 79 -8.88 -10.73 19.07
C ILE A 79 -8.12 -12.00 19.51
N GLY A 80 -6.88 -11.86 19.98
CA GLY A 80 -6.05 -13.02 20.34
C GLY A 80 -5.35 -13.66 19.13
N VAL A 81 -5.01 -14.94 19.18
CA VAL A 81 -4.35 -15.67 18.09
C VAL A 81 -5.41 -16.10 17.06
N PRO A 82 -5.21 -15.90 15.74
CA PRO A 82 -6.13 -16.43 14.74
C PRO A 82 -6.21 -17.97 14.80
N PRO A 83 -7.38 -18.58 14.51
CA PRO A 83 -7.47 -20.02 14.32
C PRO A 83 -6.44 -20.54 13.29
N PRO A 84 -5.92 -21.78 13.44
CA PRO A 84 -4.96 -22.34 12.48
C PRO A 84 -5.48 -22.40 11.03
N ASP A 85 -6.79 -22.52 10.86
CA ASP A 85 -7.52 -22.59 9.59
C ASP A 85 -8.20 -21.26 9.21
N ASP A 86 -7.87 -20.15 9.87
CA ASP A 86 -8.39 -18.83 9.52
C ASP A 86 -8.06 -18.50 8.04
N PRO A 87 -9.06 -18.11 7.23
CA PRO A 87 -8.86 -17.90 5.80
C PRO A 87 -8.27 -16.53 5.45
N TYR A 88 -8.16 -15.59 6.40
CA TYR A 88 -7.67 -14.22 6.14
C TYR A 88 -6.41 -13.88 6.91
N TYR A 89 -6.25 -14.41 8.13
CA TYR A 89 -5.21 -13.97 9.06
C TYR A 89 -4.37 -15.13 9.54
N MET A 90 -3.09 -14.85 9.73
CA MET A 90 -2.15 -15.78 10.37
C MET A 90 -1.11 -15.00 11.17
N LEU A 91 -0.35 -15.70 12.02
CA LEU A 91 0.78 -15.10 12.70
C LEU A 91 1.99 -15.00 11.76
N VAL A 92 2.87 -14.03 11.98
CA VAL A 92 4.17 -13.96 11.29
C VAL A 92 5.07 -15.17 11.56
N SER A 93 4.78 -15.93 12.62
CA SER A 93 5.46 -17.18 12.98
C SER A 93 4.74 -18.42 12.46
N ASP A 94 3.66 -18.27 11.69
CA ASP A 94 2.84 -19.39 11.21
C ASP A 94 3.68 -20.35 10.36
N PRO A 95 3.60 -21.68 10.59
CA PRO A 95 4.42 -22.67 9.89
C PRO A 95 4.15 -22.73 8.38
N ARG A 96 3.00 -22.23 7.89
CA ARG A 96 2.69 -22.13 6.46
C ARG A 96 3.60 -21.15 5.72
N ILE A 97 4.23 -20.21 6.44
CA ILE A 97 5.18 -19.27 5.86
C ILE A 97 6.49 -20.01 5.57
N LYS A 98 6.85 -20.08 4.29
CA LYS A 98 8.10 -20.66 3.81
C LYS A 98 9.28 -19.89 4.40
N ILE A 99 10.30 -20.64 4.82
CA ILE A 99 11.57 -20.09 5.28
C ILE A 99 12.42 -19.84 4.04
N SER A 100 12.83 -18.60 3.81
CA SER A 100 13.93 -18.33 2.88
C SER A 100 15.24 -18.58 3.61
N ASP A 101 16.11 -19.33 2.95
CA ASP A 101 17.53 -19.54 3.25
C ASP A 101 18.37 -18.25 3.26
N ARG A 102 17.85 -17.17 2.66
CA ARG A 102 18.47 -15.86 2.71
C ARG A 102 18.36 -15.30 4.13
N THR A 103 19.42 -14.67 4.61
CA THR A 103 19.60 -13.93 5.87
C THR A 103 18.63 -12.75 6.08
N SER A 104 17.48 -12.79 5.40
CA SER A 104 16.53 -11.71 5.33
C SER A 104 15.72 -11.66 6.62
N VAL A 105 15.54 -10.45 7.13
CA VAL A 105 14.55 -10.11 8.17
C VAL A 105 13.09 -10.39 7.74
N ARG A 106 12.88 -10.98 6.56
CA ARG A 106 11.61 -11.24 5.89
C ARG A 106 11.35 -12.75 5.84
N GLY A 107 10.09 -13.16 5.95
CA GLY A 107 9.70 -14.57 6.08
C GLY A 107 9.30 -14.94 7.52
N ARG A 108 9.19 -16.25 7.79
CA ARG A 108 8.65 -16.77 9.06
C ARG A 108 9.48 -16.29 10.25
N GLN A 109 8.83 -15.63 11.20
CA GLN A 109 9.47 -15.13 12.42
C GLN A 109 9.48 -16.21 13.53
N PRO A 110 10.43 -16.16 14.47
CA PRO A 110 10.42 -17.03 15.65
C PRO A 110 9.15 -16.82 16.50
N GLU A 111 8.54 -17.91 16.97
CA GLU A 111 7.29 -17.89 17.75
C GLU A 111 7.35 -17.04 19.03
N GLY A 112 8.53 -16.97 19.66
CA GLY A 112 8.75 -16.22 20.90
C GLY A 112 8.99 -14.71 20.74
N ARG A 113 9.10 -14.17 19.52
CA ARG A 113 9.48 -12.76 19.33
C ARG A 113 8.28 -11.82 19.49
N TYR A 114 7.29 -11.94 18.61
CA TYR A 114 6.11 -11.05 18.59
C TYR A 114 4.90 -11.76 17.97
N ARG A 115 3.73 -11.65 18.62
CA ARG A 115 2.45 -12.15 18.08
C ARG A 115 1.85 -11.15 17.07
N VAL A 116 2.61 -10.84 16.03
CA VAL A 116 2.13 -9.98 14.94
C VAL A 116 1.27 -10.82 13.99
N LYS A 117 0.08 -10.30 13.67
CA LYS A 117 -0.81 -10.87 12.67
C LYS A 117 -0.51 -10.26 11.32
N ILE A 118 -0.60 -11.08 10.29
CA ILE A 118 -0.55 -10.67 8.89
C ILE A 118 -1.74 -11.25 8.16
N VAL A 119 -2.03 -10.65 7.00
CA VAL A 119 -2.97 -11.20 6.04
C VAL A 119 -2.31 -12.39 5.33
N ILE A 120 -3.08 -13.42 5.02
CA ILE A 120 -2.63 -14.54 4.17
C ILE A 120 -2.35 -14.02 2.74
N PRO A 121 -1.23 -14.41 2.11
CA PRO A 121 -0.79 -13.89 0.81
C PRO A 121 -1.87 -13.88 -0.28
N ALA A 122 -2.66 -14.96 -0.41
CA ALA A 122 -3.68 -15.04 -1.45
C ALA A 122 -4.81 -14.00 -1.27
N PRO A 123 -5.53 -13.92 -0.12
CA PRO A 123 -6.44 -12.82 0.15
C PRO A 123 -5.79 -11.43 0.01
N TYR A 124 -4.54 -11.27 0.46
CA TYR A 124 -3.83 -9.99 0.32
C TYR A 124 -3.65 -9.60 -1.16
N ALA A 125 -3.27 -10.53 -2.02
CA ALA A 125 -3.16 -10.31 -3.46
C ALA A 125 -4.52 -9.97 -4.09
N GLU A 126 -5.60 -10.65 -3.69
CA GLU A 126 -6.96 -10.31 -4.12
C GLU A 126 -7.35 -8.88 -3.73
N ALA A 127 -7.00 -8.44 -2.52
CA ALA A 127 -7.22 -7.06 -2.09
C ALA A 127 -6.42 -6.04 -2.92
N MET A 128 -5.17 -6.34 -3.27
CA MET A 128 -4.37 -5.47 -4.15
C MET A 128 -5.00 -5.37 -5.55
N ILE A 129 -5.53 -6.47 -6.08
CA ILE A 129 -6.27 -6.49 -7.34
C ILE A 129 -7.53 -5.62 -7.22
N LEU A 130 -8.32 -5.79 -6.15
CA LEU A 130 -9.51 -4.96 -5.90
C LEU A 130 -9.19 -3.47 -5.79
N LEU A 131 -8.10 -3.09 -5.13
CA LEU A 131 -7.64 -1.70 -5.05
C LEU A 131 -7.23 -1.16 -6.41
N THR A 132 -6.53 -1.97 -7.21
CA THR A 132 -6.17 -1.62 -8.58
C THR A 132 -7.43 -1.36 -9.43
N LEU A 133 -8.47 -2.18 -9.28
CA LEU A 133 -9.73 -2.01 -9.99
C LEU A 133 -10.51 -0.79 -9.47
N ARG A 134 -10.57 -0.58 -8.14
CA ARG A 134 -11.21 0.58 -7.52
C ARG A 134 -10.64 1.88 -8.07
N ASP A 135 -9.31 1.97 -8.16
CA ASP A 135 -8.58 3.19 -8.51
C ASP A 135 -8.26 3.31 -10.01
N LEU A 136 -8.73 2.37 -10.85
CA LEU A 136 -8.38 2.27 -12.27
C LEU A 136 -8.53 3.60 -13.05
N ARG A 137 -9.48 4.45 -12.66
CA ARG A 137 -9.71 5.78 -13.28
C ARG A 137 -9.08 6.96 -12.53
N ALA A 138 -8.64 6.78 -11.29
CA ALA A 138 -8.13 7.86 -10.45
C ALA A 138 -6.70 8.29 -10.80
N LYS A 139 -5.97 7.51 -11.63
CA LYS A 139 -4.56 7.69 -12.04
C LYS A 139 -3.53 7.73 -10.90
N VAL A 140 -3.95 8.02 -9.67
CA VAL A 140 -3.14 7.98 -8.44
C VAL A 140 -3.38 6.63 -7.76
N GLY A 141 -2.31 5.97 -7.32
CA GLY A 141 -2.37 4.70 -6.58
C GLY A 141 -2.33 3.43 -7.45
N VAL A 142 -2.84 3.44 -8.69
CA VAL A 142 -2.86 2.24 -9.56
C VAL A 142 -1.46 1.62 -9.72
N ASN A 143 -0.45 2.45 -10.00
CA ASN A 143 0.93 1.97 -10.14
C ASN A 143 1.47 1.38 -8.84
N GLN A 144 1.04 1.90 -7.67
CA GLN A 144 1.47 1.34 -6.39
C GLN A 144 0.90 -0.06 -6.19
N TRP A 145 -0.40 -0.23 -6.44
CA TRP A 145 -1.06 -1.54 -6.29
C TRP A 145 -0.50 -2.57 -7.27
N HIS A 146 -0.18 -2.16 -8.50
CA HIS A 146 0.54 -3.00 -9.45
C HIS A 146 1.93 -3.37 -8.95
N ASN A 147 2.71 -2.43 -8.40
CA ASN A 147 4.03 -2.72 -7.86
C ASN A 147 3.97 -3.73 -6.70
N GLU A 148 3.04 -3.54 -5.75
CA GLU A 148 2.81 -4.51 -4.67
C GLU A 148 2.45 -5.90 -5.23
N LEU A 149 1.57 -5.94 -6.22
CA LEU A 149 1.16 -7.19 -6.85
C LEU A 149 2.33 -7.87 -7.59
N SER A 150 3.20 -7.11 -8.26
CA SER A 150 4.41 -7.65 -8.90
C SER A 150 5.33 -8.30 -7.87
N TYR A 151 5.55 -7.68 -6.70
CA TYR A 151 6.36 -8.28 -5.64
C TYR A 151 5.76 -9.56 -5.03
N LEU A 152 4.43 -9.67 -5.02
CA LEU A 152 3.72 -10.85 -4.53
C LEU A 152 3.71 -11.99 -5.54
N LEU A 153 3.70 -11.70 -6.84
CA LEU A 153 3.64 -12.71 -7.89
C LEU A 153 5.04 -13.15 -8.36
N ASP A 154 6.08 -12.35 -8.08
CA ASP A 154 7.47 -12.72 -8.34
C ASP A 154 7.98 -13.76 -7.33
N ARG A 155 8.10 -15.01 -7.77
CA ARG A 155 8.63 -16.13 -6.96
C ARG A 155 10.10 -15.99 -6.59
N THR A 156 10.85 -15.12 -7.26
CA THR A 156 12.25 -14.82 -6.89
C THR A 156 12.33 -13.81 -5.74
N HIS A 157 11.24 -13.10 -5.48
CA HIS A 157 11.10 -12.16 -4.39
C HIS A 157 10.58 -12.85 -3.13
N VAL A 158 11.10 -12.46 -1.96
CA VAL A 158 10.76 -13.10 -0.67
C VAL A 158 9.26 -13.01 -0.32
N LEU A 159 8.57 -11.99 -0.82
CA LEU A 159 7.12 -11.84 -0.64
C LEU A 159 6.34 -12.85 -1.49
N GLY A 160 6.81 -13.15 -2.71
CA GLY A 160 6.16 -14.11 -3.61
C GLY A 160 6.46 -15.57 -3.32
N LEU A 161 7.39 -15.88 -2.41
CA LEU A 161 7.63 -17.26 -1.98
C LEU A 161 6.38 -17.93 -1.39
N ASN A 162 5.47 -17.15 -0.79
CA ASN A 162 4.33 -17.64 -0.03
C ASN A 162 2.99 -17.56 -0.78
N LEU A 163 3.01 -17.20 -2.07
CA LEU A 163 1.82 -17.10 -2.88
C LEU A 163 1.93 -18.03 -4.09
N GLU A 164 1.07 -19.05 -4.14
CA GLU A 164 0.82 -19.75 -5.38
C GLU A 164 -0.37 -19.10 -6.09
N VAL A 165 -0.25 -18.87 -7.40
CA VAL A 165 -1.32 -18.20 -8.16
C VAL A 165 -2.64 -19.00 -8.09
N ASP A 166 -2.56 -20.32 -7.94
CA ASP A 166 -3.72 -21.19 -7.79
C ASP A 166 -4.39 -21.12 -6.41
N ASP A 167 -3.82 -20.41 -5.44
CA ASP A 167 -4.46 -20.12 -4.16
C ASP A 167 -5.38 -18.89 -4.25
N ILE A 168 -5.21 -18.05 -5.27
CA ILE A 168 -6.05 -16.87 -5.52
C ILE A 168 -7.41 -17.34 -6.05
N ARG A 169 -8.52 -16.75 -5.60
CA ARG A 169 -9.87 -17.12 -6.06
C ARG A 169 -10.19 -16.51 -7.41
N GLU A 170 -11.08 -17.16 -8.17
CA GLU A 170 -11.70 -16.51 -9.32
C GLU A 170 -12.66 -15.39 -8.86
N PRO A 171 -12.81 -14.30 -9.62
CA PRO A 171 -12.23 -14.04 -10.94
C PRO A 171 -10.79 -13.46 -10.91
N TYR A 172 -10.24 -13.23 -9.72
CA TYR A 172 -8.97 -12.54 -9.50
C TYR A 172 -7.76 -13.35 -9.97
N ARG A 173 -7.81 -14.69 -9.84
CA ARG A 173 -6.81 -15.62 -10.38
C ARG A 173 -6.59 -15.42 -11.87
N GLY A 174 -7.67 -15.31 -12.64
CA GLY A 174 -7.59 -15.03 -14.08
C GLY A 174 -6.81 -13.75 -14.41
N PHE A 175 -6.92 -12.72 -13.57
CA PHE A 175 -6.12 -11.50 -13.72
C PHE A 175 -4.67 -11.73 -13.29
N ALA A 176 -4.46 -12.33 -12.11
CA ALA A 176 -3.12 -12.60 -11.57
C ALA A 176 -2.23 -13.44 -12.52
N ARG A 177 -2.81 -14.45 -13.19
CA ARG A 177 -2.09 -15.25 -14.20
C ARG A 177 -1.61 -14.42 -15.39
N ARG A 178 -2.44 -13.52 -15.90
CA ARG A 178 -2.08 -12.64 -17.04
C ARG A 178 -1.12 -11.54 -16.62
N PHE A 179 -1.23 -11.04 -15.40
CA PHE A 179 -0.35 -9.98 -14.90
C PHE A 179 1.04 -10.53 -14.52
N GLY A 180 1.10 -11.70 -13.88
CA GLY A 180 2.34 -12.29 -13.37
C GLY A 180 3.11 -13.18 -14.34
N SER A 181 2.59 -13.45 -15.55
CA SER A 181 3.26 -14.28 -16.55
C SER A 181 3.10 -13.68 -17.95
N GLU A 182 4.21 -13.20 -18.51
CA GLU A 182 4.26 -12.68 -19.88
C GLU A 182 3.87 -13.74 -20.91
N GLU A 183 4.41 -14.97 -20.79
CA GLU A 183 4.05 -16.10 -21.65
C GLU A 183 2.54 -16.38 -21.64
N TYR A 184 1.91 -16.42 -20.45
CA TYR A 184 0.47 -16.65 -20.34
C TYR A 184 -0.32 -15.48 -20.93
N SER A 185 0.12 -14.25 -20.70
CA SER A 185 -0.48 -13.03 -21.22
C SER A 185 -0.48 -12.98 -22.76
N GLU A 186 0.65 -13.32 -23.38
CA GLU A 186 0.79 -13.40 -24.84
C GLU A 186 -0.09 -14.50 -25.43
N ALA A 187 -0.11 -15.68 -24.82
CA ALA A 187 -0.98 -16.80 -25.24
C ALA A 187 -2.48 -16.43 -25.19
N GLN A 188 -2.86 -15.46 -24.36
CA GLN A 188 -4.22 -14.94 -24.25
C GLN A 188 -4.48 -13.69 -25.10
N ASN A 189 -3.47 -13.20 -25.84
CA ASN A 189 -3.49 -11.92 -26.56
C ASN A 189 -3.97 -10.76 -25.68
N ASP A 190 -3.50 -10.72 -24.42
CA ASP A 190 -3.92 -9.74 -23.41
C ASP A 190 -2.72 -9.31 -22.58
N TYR A 191 -1.90 -8.43 -23.17
CA TYR A 191 -0.64 -7.93 -22.58
C TYR A 191 -0.84 -7.41 -21.15
N LEU A 192 -0.13 -8.01 -20.20
CA LEU A 192 -0.21 -7.77 -18.74
C LEU A 192 -1.64 -7.88 -18.16
N GLY A 193 -2.58 -8.47 -18.89
CA GLY A 193 -3.96 -8.66 -18.47
C GLY A 193 -4.82 -7.38 -18.48
N TYR A 194 -4.41 -6.29 -19.15
CA TYR A 194 -5.16 -5.03 -19.14
C TYR A 194 -6.58 -5.16 -19.70
N GLY A 195 -6.78 -5.97 -20.74
CA GLY A 195 -8.09 -6.24 -21.31
C GLY A 195 -8.99 -6.98 -20.32
N TYR A 196 -8.48 -8.02 -19.67
CA TYR A 196 -9.19 -8.74 -18.62
C TYR A 196 -9.46 -7.86 -17.40
N GLN A 197 -8.49 -7.04 -16.98
CA GLN A 197 -8.65 -6.06 -15.89
C GLN A 197 -9.85 -5.14 -16.15
N TYR A 198 -9.97 -4.58 -17.36
CA TYR A 198 -11.07 -3.70 -17.70
C TYR A 198 -12.42 -4.42 -17.72
N LYS A 199 -12.47 -5.66 -18.21
CA LYS A 199 -13.68 -6.51 -18.16
C LYS A 199 -14.11 -6.77 -16.72
N LEU A 200 -13.17 -7.13 -15.85
CA LEU A 200 -13.42 -7.38 -14.44
C LEU A 200 -13.89 -6.10 -13.72
N TRP A 201 -13.24 -4.97 -14.00
CA TRP A 201 -13.66 -3.67 -13.48
C TRP A 201 -15.10 -3.32 -13.87
N LEU A 202 -15.46 -3.49 -15.14
CA LEU A 202 -16.82 -3.23 -15.64
C LEU A 202 -17.86 -4.12 -14.93
N ASP A 203 -17.56 -5.40 -14.76
CA ASP A 203 -18.44 -6.34 -14.07
C ASP A 203 -18.68 -5.96 -12.60
N LEU A 204 -17.61 -5.71 -11.84
CA LEU A 204 -17.74 -5.31 -10.44
C LEU A 204 -18.40 -3.94 -10.28
N LYS A 205 -18.17 -2.98 -11.20
CA LYS A 205 -18.89 -1.70 -11.19
C LYS A 205 -20.38 -1.88 -11.47
N ARG A 206 -20.77 -2.73 -12.43
CA ARG A 206 -22.19 -3.03 -12.71
C ARG A 206 -22.90 -3.65 -11.50
N ARG A 207 -22.18 -4.44 -10.70
CA ARG A 207 -22.69 -5.08 -9.47
C ARG A 207 -22.60 -4.19 -8.22
N ASN A 208 -22.09 -2.96 -8.35
CA ASN A 208 -21.86 -2.04 -7.24
C ASN A 208 -20.95 -2.63 -6.13
N GLN A 209 -19.96 -3.44 -6.52
CA GLN A 209 -19.03 -4.11 -5.60
C GLN A 209 -17.72 -3.34 -5.39
N LEU A 210 -17.49 -2.28 -6.17
CA LEU A 210 -16.33 -1.40 -5.99
C LEU A 210 -16.76 -0.08 -5.33
N PRO A 211 -16.19 0.27 -4.16
CA PRO A 211 -16.44 1.56 -3.55
C PRO A 211 -15.95 2.71 -4.47
N PRO A 212 -16.26 3.97 -4.11
CA PRO A 212 -15.65 5.12 -4.76
C PRO A 212 -14.12 5.00 -4.77
N ALA A 213 -13.51 5.49 -5.85
CA ALA A 213 -12.06 5.58 -5.92
C ALA A 213 -11.55 6.51 -4.83
N GLU A 214 -10.34 6.25 -4.35
CA GLU A 214 -9.70 7.14 -3.40
C GLU A 214 -9.32 8.43 -4.13
N GLU A 215 -9.99 9.52 -3.78
CA GLU A 215 -9.66 10.83 -4.35
C GLU A 215 -8.30 11.26 -3.81
N PRO A 216 -7.31 11.52 -4.68
CA PRO A 216 -6.05 12.05 -4.21
C PRO A 216 -6.29 13.42 -3.57
N GLU A 217 -5.92 13.57 -2.30
CA GLU A 217 -5.92 14.87 -1.60
C GLU A 217 -5.09 15.94 -2.34
N HIS A 218 -4.32 15.56 -3.36
CA HIS A 218 -3.55 16.46 -4.22
C HIS A 218 -4.38 17.51 -4.99
N LYS A 219 -5.71 17.40 -5.07
CA LYS A 219 -6.54 18.47 -5.69
C LYS A 219 -6.36 19.83 -4.99
N GLU A 220 -6.13 19.87 -3.67
CA GLU A 220 -5.84 21.13 -2.95
C GLU A 220 -4.44 21.70 -3.25
N ARG A 221 -3.47 20.85 -3.64
CA ARG A 221 -2.07 21.26 -3.85
C ARG A 221 -1.86 22.11 -5.10
N ARG A 222 -2.69 21.98 -6.15
CA ARG A 222 -2.63 22.90 -7.29
C ARG A 222 -2.92 24.35 -6.89
N SER A 223 -3.78 24.57 -5.89
CA SER A 223 -4.09 25.92 -5.40
C SER A 223 -2.93 26.53 -4.59
N LEU A 224 -2.27 25.74 -3.72
CA LEU A 224 -1.20 26.23 -2.86
C LEU A 224 0.10 26.54 -3.60
N PHE A 225 0.46 25.73 -4.62
CA PHE A 225 1.61 26.05 -5.48
C PHE A 225 1.31 27.22 -6.43
N SER A 226 0.06 27.36 -6.88
CA SER A 226 -0.40 28.54 -7.64
C SER A 226 -0.31 29.82 -6.80
N LEU A 227 -0.72 29.79 -5.53
CA LEU A 227 -0.69 30.93 -4.62
C LEU A 227 0.74 31.35 -4.21
N LYS A 228 1.65 30.38 -4.03
CA LYS A 228 3.06 30.68 -3.74
C LYS A 228 3.82 31.21 -4.95
N LYS A 229 3.45 30.79 -6.17
CA LYS A 229 4.06 31.32 -7.39
C LYS A 229 3.63 32.77 -7.62
N SER A 230 2.34 33.09 -7.41
CA SER A 230 1.84 34.46 -7.50
C SER A 230 2.41 35.39 -6.42
N SER A 231 2.68 34.91 -5.20
CA SER A 231 3.26 35.75 -4.15
C SER A 231 4.74 36.07 -4.39
N LYS A 232 5.50 35.12 -4.96
CA LYS A 232 6.92 35.33 -5.29
C LYS A 232 7.08 36.28 -6.49
N GLU A 233 6.27 36.09 -7.54
CA GLU A 233 6.24 36.99 -8.69
C GLU A 233 5.81 38.43 -8.31
N ALA A 234 4.93 38.58 -7.31
CA ALA A 234 4.54 39.89 -6.77
C ALA A 234 5.62 40.55 -5.89
N GLN A 235 6.46 39.79 -5.21
CA GLN A 235 7.57 40.33 -4.42
C GLN A 235 8.76 40.75 -5.30
N ASP A 236 9.07 39.95 -6.31
CA ASP A 236 10.17 40.22 -7.25
C ASP A 236 9.88 41.45 -8.14
N SER A 237 8.60 41.76 -8.40
CA SER A 237 8.18 42.97 -9.13
C SER A 237 8.19 44.25 -8.28
N LEU A 238 8.24 44.14 -6.94
CA LEU A 238 8.33 45.28 -6.01
C LEU A 238 9.79 45.68 -5.69
N HIS A 239 10.77 44.82 -5.99
CA HIS A 239 12.19 45.05 -5.71
C HIS A 239 13.03 45.34 -6.97
N GLY A 240 12.37 45.45 -8.13
CA GLY A 240 12.96 45.78 -9.42
C GLY A 240 12.65 47.19 -9.91
N ILE A 241 12.79 48.20 -9.04
CA ILE A 241 12.84 49.63 -9.40
C ILE A 241 14.11 50.24 -8.82
#